data_AF-A0A1S8TML7-F1
#
_entry.id   AF-A0A1S8TML7-F1
#
_cell.length_a   1.000
_cell.length_b   1.000
_cell.length_c   1.000
_cell.angle_alpha   90.00
_cell.angle_beta   90.00
_cell.angle_gamma   90.00
#
_symmetry.space_group_name_H-M   'P 1'
#
loop_
_entity.id
_entity.type
_entity.pdbx_description
1 polymer ?
#
loop_
_entity_poly.entity_id
_entity_poly.type
_entity_poly.pdbx_seq_one_letter_code
_entity_poly.pdbx_strand_id
1 'polypeptide(L)'
;MRNIKAAKFEGIKTLDGFDFSFPDNINEAKIRDLQTLSFIKNKENVILIGPPGVGKSHIGTALGVLACNTSLKVLFTPAQELMDKLYKSYLDGTLENKFKAIRKVDLLIIDELGHFQMDKEKESLFFQIIRQRYEKGSLIITTNIPLGNWDKIFTSKLAATAILDRLMHHCHLISITGDSYRVKGNK
;
A
#
# COMPACT_ATOMS: atom_id res chain seq x y z
N MET A 1 -3.77 -21.82 2.15
CA MET A 1 -4.99 -20.97 2.25
C MET A 1 -5.13 -20.17 3.55
N ARG A 2 -4.59 -20.59 4.72
CA ARG A 2 -4.70 -19.83 5.99
C ARG A 2 -4.13 -18.41 5.92
N ASN A 3 -3.00 -18.21 5.24
CA ASN A 3 -2.35 -16.89 5.12
C ASN A 3 -3.17 -15.89 4.29
N ILE A 4 -3.83 -16.34 3.23
CA ILE A 4 -4.70 -15.50 2.38
C ILE A 4 -5.91 -14.97 3.18
N LYS A 5 -6.57 -15.83 3.97
CA LYS A 5 -7.67 -15.38 4.85
C LYS A 5 -7.20 -14.37 5.89
N ALA A 6 -6.01 -14.58 6.47
CA ALA A 6 -5.44 -13.65 7.44
C ALA A 6 -5.05 -12.29 6.83
N ALA A 7 -4.77 -12.26 5.53
CA ALA A 7 -4.37 -11.05 4.82
C ALA A 7 -5.52 -10.08 4.53
N LYS A 8 -6.79 -10.51 4.63
CA LYS A 8 -7.98 -9.64 4.50
C LYS A 8 -8.10 -8.90 3.15
N PHE A 9 -7.65 -9.53 2.05
CA PHE A 9 -7.94 -9.02 0.71
C PHE A 9 -9.46 -8.93 0.47
N GLU A 10 -9.91 -7.87 -0.20
CA GLU A 10 -11.32 -7.72 -0.61
C GLU A 10 -11.72 -8.72 -1.72
N GLY A 11 -10.73 -9.22 -2.47
CA GLY A 11 -10.88 -10.27 -3.45
C GLY A 11 -9.53 -10.81 -3.87
N ILE A 12 -9.49 -12.02 -4.43
CA ILE A 12 -8.26 -12.60 -4.96
C ILE A 12 -7.99 -12.03 -6.35
N LYS A 13 -6.77 -11.53 -6.55
CA LYS A 13 -6.27 -11.04 -7.83
C LYS A 13 -4.95 -11.73 -8.15
N THR A 14 -4.66 -11.90 -9.43
CA THR A 14 -3.39 -12.42 -9.94
C THR A 14 -2.86 -11.47 -11.02
N LEU A 15 -1.56 -11.49 -11.25
CA LEU A 15 -0.96 -10.67 -12.31
C LEU A 15 -1.26 -11.22 -13.70
N ASP A 16 -1.47 -12.54 -13.82
CA ASP A 16 -1.96 -13.15 -15.08
C ASP A 16 -3.38 -12.69 -15.44
N GLY A 17 -4.18 -12.30 -14.44
CA GLY A 17 -5.49 -11.69 -14.63
C GLY A 17 -5.46 -10.17 -14.82
N PHE A 18 -4.27 -9.56 -14.96
CA PHE A 18 -4.12 -8.14 -15.24
C PHE A 18 -3.74 -7.94 -16.72
N ASP A 19 -4.52 -7.16 -17.46
CA ASP A 19 -4.21 -6.82 -18.84
C ASP A 19 -3.28 -5.59 -18.90
N PHE A 20 -2.00 -5.84 -19.22
CA PHE A 20 -0.98 -4.81 -19.32
C PHE A 20 -1.12 -3.93 -20.56
N SER A 21 -1.96 -4.31 -21.54
CA SER A 21 -2.21 -3.51 -22.74
C SER A 21 -3.21 -2.37 -22.51
N PHE A 22 -3.94 -2.41 -21.40
CA PHE A 22 -5.00 -1.44 -21.13
C PHE A 22 -4.51 -0.06 -20.65
N PRO A 23 -3.57 0.06 -19.69
CA PRO A 23 -3.08 1.37 -19.28
C PRO A 23 -2.24 2.00 -20.40
N ASP A 24 -2.41 3.30 -20.64
CA ASP A 24 -1.61 4.05 -21.63
C ASP A 24 -0.11 3.98 -21.34
N ASN A 25 0.26 3.98 -20.05
CA ASN A 25 1.65 3.84 -19.62
C ASN A 25 1.72 3.03 -18.33
N ILE A 26 2.50 1.95 -18.40
CA ILE A 26 2.87 1.12 -17.26
C ILE A 26 4.21 0.43 -17.55
N ASN A 27 5.10 0.38 -16.56
CA ASN A 27 6.35 -0.37 -16.70
C ASN A 27 6.12 -1.84 -16.32
N GLU A 28 5.68 -2.63 -17.30
CA GLU A 28 5.41 -4.07 -17.12
C GLU A 28 6.65 -4.83 -16.65
N ALA A 29 7.84 -4.53 -17.20
CA ALA A 29 9.08 -5.20 -16.81
C ALA A 29 9.37 -5.03 -15.30
N LYS A 30 9.17 -3.81 -14.76
CA LYS A 30 9.33 -3.56 -13.32
C LYS A 30 8.29 -4.28 -12.47
N ILE A 31 7.05 -4.40 -12.95
CA ILE A 31 6.01 -5.18 -12.24
C ILE A 31 6.34 -6.67 -12.26
N ARG A 32 6.85 -7.19 -13.38
CA ARG A 32 7.33 -8.58 -13.48
C ARG A 32 8.53 -8.83 -12.57
N ASP A 33 9.44 -7.88 -12.41
CA ASP A 33 10.53 -7.99 -11.42
C ASP A 33 9.98 -8.07 -9.98
N LEU A 34 8.97 -7.27 -9.64
CA LEU A 34 8.29 -7.34 -8.34
C LEU A 34 7.62 -8.70 -8.07
N GLN A 35 7.28 -9.48 -9.11
CA GLN A 35 6.76 -10.86 -8.95
C GLN A 35 7.76 -11.80 -8.27
N THR A 36 9.06 -11.50 -8.35
CA THR A 36 10.08 -12.29 -7.65
C THR A 36 10.00 -12.14 -6.13
N LEU A 37 9.29 -11.12 -5.64
CA LEU A 37 9.17 -10.73 -4.23
C LEU A 37 10.52 -10.39 -3.57
N SER A 38 11.57 -10.13 -4.36
CA SER A 38 12.90 -9.71 -3.89
C SER A 38 12.82 -8.47 -3.00
N PHE A 39 11.97 -7.49 -3.37
CA PHE A 39 11.74 -6.27 -2.61
C PHE A 39 11.32 -6.52 -1.15
N ILE A 40 10.57 -7.62 -0.88
CA ILE A 40 10.14 -7.97 0.49
C ILE A 40 11.34 -8.45 1.32
N LYS A 41 12.25 -9.20 0.71
CA LYS A 41 13.49 -9.66 1.36
C LYS A 41 14.42 -8.48 1.64
N ASN A 42 14.52 -7.56 0.68
CA ASN A 42 15.37 -6.36 0.76
C ASN A 42 14.78 -5.23 1.62
N LYS A 43 13.58 -5.40 2.16
CA LYS A 43 12.86 -4.38 2.96
C LYS A 43 12.59 -3.09 2.18
N GLU A 44 12.42 -3.21 0.88
CA GLU A 44 12.04 -2.13 -0.02
C GLU A 44 10.52 -1.96 -0.04
N ASN A 45 10.07 -0.74 -0.29
CA ASN A 45 8.66 -0.40 -0.46
C ASN A 45 8.27 -0.42 -1.95
N VAL A 46 6.98 -0.48 -2.21
CA VAL A 46 6.40 -0.24 -3.54
C VAL A 46 5.32 0.83 -3.40
N ILE A 47 5.35 1.83 -4.26
CA ILE A 47 4.28 2.82 -4.37
C ILE A 47 3.68 2.74 -5.76
N LEU A 48 2.39 2.42 -5.82
CA LEU A 48 1.59 2.40 -7.04
C LEU A 48 0.81 3.72 -7.11
N ILE A 49 1.09 4.53 -8.11
CA ILE A 49 0.49 5.87 -8.26
C ILE A 49 -0.18 6.04 -9.61
N GLY A 50 -1.34 6.70 -9.64
CA GLY A 50 -2.11 6.89 -10.87
C GLY A 50 -3.60 7.16 -10.63
N PRO A 51 -4.36 7.56 -11.66
CA PRO A 51 -5.77 7.90 -11.52
C PRO A 51 -6.63 6.69 -11.08
N PRO A 52 -7.87 6.92 -10.61
CA PRO A 52 -8.77 5.83 -10.22
C PRO A 52 -9.02 4.85 -11.36
N GLY A 53 -9.10 3.56 -11.04
CA GLY A 53 -9.47 2.52 -12.00
C GLY A 53 -8.35 2.03 -12.94
N VAL A 54 -7.10 2.45 -12.80
CA VAL A 54 -5.98 1.97 -13.65
C VAL A 54 -5.32 0.66 -13.16
N GLY A 55 -5.85 0.01 -12.12
CA GLY A 55 -5.35 -1.29 -11.66
C GLY A 55 -4.35 -1.30 -10.50
N LYS A 56 -4.09 -0.17 -9.83
CA LYS A 56 -3.18 -0.08 -8.67
C LYS A 56 -3.49 -1.12 -7.58
N SER A 57 -4.73 -1.15 -7.09
CA SER A 57 -5.17 -2.09 -6.05
C SER A 57 -5.10 -3.55 -6.53
N HIS A 58 -5.34 -3.80 -7.84
CA HIS A 58 -5.20 -5.14 -8.44
C HIS A 58 -3.76 -5.63 -8.36
N ILE A 59 -2.80 -4.82 -8.81
CA ILE A 59 -1.38 -5.16 -8.79
C ILE A 59 -0.90 -5.38 -7.36
N GLY A 60 -1.22 -4.46 -6.44
CA GLY A 60 -0.87 -4.59 -5.02
C GLY A 60 -1.41 -5.87 -4.40
N THR A 61 -2.70 -6.16 -4.64
CA THR A 61 -3.35 -7.39 -4.17
C THR A 61 -2.72 -8.64 -4.78
N ALA A 62 -2.41 -8.63 -6.07
CA ALA A 62 -1.84 -9.78 -6.75
C ALA A 62 -0.42 -10.12 -6.24
N LEU A 63 0.41 -9.11 -5.99
CA LEU A 63 1.70 -9.29 -5.31
C LEU A 63 1.52 -9.83 -3.88
N GLY A 64 0.51 -9.33 -3.15
CA GLY A 64 0.17 -9.83 -1.82
C GLY A 64 -0.29 -11.29 -1.81
N VAL A 65 -1.11 -11.70 -2.79
CA VAL A 65 -1.54 -13.10 -2.96
C VAL A 65 -0.34 -13.98 -3.26
N LEU A 66 0.55 -13.54 -4.15
CA LEU A 66 1.79 -14.26 -4.46
C LEU A 66 2.68 -14.42 -3.21
N ALA A 67 2.83 -13.37 -2.40
CA ALA A 67 3.54 -13.43 -1.13
C ALA A 67 2.89 -14.40 -0.13
N CYS A 68 1.56 -14.43 -0.04
CA CYS A 68 0.86 -15.42 0.79
C CYS A 68 1.14 -16.86 0.34
N ASN A 69 1.25 -17.10 -0.97
CA ASN A 69 1.54 -18.41 -1.55
C ASN A 69 2.97 -18.86 -1.26
N THR A 70 3.91 -17.94 -1.03
CA THR A 70 5.28 -18.21 -0.59
C THR A 70 5.43 -18.23 0.94
N SER A 71 4.33 -18.40 1.67
CA SER A 71 4.25 -18.46 3.13
C SER A 71 4.58 -17.16 3.88
N LEU A 72 4.73 -16.04 3.17
CA LEU A 72 4.88 -14.73 3.81
C LEU A 72 3.54 -14.27 4.41
N LYS A 73 3.63 -13.57 5.54
CA LYS A 73 2.48 -12.97 6.22
C LYS A 73 2.19 -11.62 5.60
N VAL A 74 0.99 -11.47 5.05
CA VAL A 74 0.53 -10.23 4.45
C VAL A 74 -0.63 -9.67 5.26
N LEU A 75 -0.77 -8.35 5.29
CA LEU A 75 -1.99 -7.67 5.71
C LEU A 75 -2.35 -6.63 4.66
N PHE A 76 -3.56 -6.72 4.12
CA PHE A 76 -4.20 -5.71 3.29
C PHE A 76 -5.17 -4.91 4.14
N THR A 77 -5.21 -3.60 3.90
CA THR A 77 -6.18 -2.69 4.52
C THR A 77 -6.30 -1.41 3.70
N PRO A 78 -7.51 -0.87 3.51
CA PRO A 78 -7.68 0.51 3.09
C PRO A 78 -7.04 1.46 4.12
N ALA A 79 -6.46 2.55 3.65
CA ALA A 79 -5.73 3.52 4.47
C ALA A 79 -6.64 4.14 5.54
N GLN A 80 -7.87 4.51 5.19
CA GLN A 80 -8.84 5.09 6.13
C GLN A 80 -9.18 4.10 7.24
N GLU A 81 -9.49 2.85 6.89
CA GLU A 81 -9.85 1.82 7.85
C GLU A 81 -8.67 1.50 8.80
N LEU A 82 -7.44 1.48 8.28
CA LEU A 82 -6.23 1.32 9.10
C LEU A 82 -6.14 2.43 10.14
N MET A 83 -6.33 3.68 9.71
CA MET A 83 -6.20 4.83 10.60
C MET A 83 -7.31 4.88 11.65
N ASP A 84 -8.55 4.60 11.27
CA ASP A 84 -9.67 4.57 12.20
C ASP A 84 -9.50 3.46 13.25
N LYS A 85 -9.00 2.28 12.84
CA LYS A 85 -8.68 1.19 13.78
C LYS A 85 -7.55 1.54 14.74
N LEU A 86 -6.50 2.20 14.26
CA LEU A 86 -5.38 2.62 15.11
C LEU A 86 -5.80 3.73 16.07
N TYR A 87 -6.56 4.71 15.59
CA TYR A 87 -7.08 5.79 16.42
C TYR A 87 -8.03 5.25 17.51
N LYS A 88 -8.94 4.34 17.16
CA LYS A 88 -9.77 3.65 18.16
C LYS A 88 -8.93 2.91 19.20
N SER A 89 -7.88 2.21 18.76
CA SER A 89 -6.99 1.47 19.67
C SER A 89 -6.12 2.40 20.54
N TYR A 90 -5.87 3.63 20.07
CA TYR A 90 -5.22 4.67 20.86
C TYR A 90 -6.15 5.13 21.99
N LEU A 91 -7.42 5.38 21.69
CA LEU A 91 -8.41 5.82 22.68
C LEU A 91 -8.71 4.74 23.75
N ASP A 92 -8.72 3.47 23.37
CA ASP A 92 -9.01 2.35 24.30
C ASP A 92 -7.77 1.74 24.98
N GLY A 93 -6.58 2.30 24.73
CA GLY A 93 -5.33 1.84 25.33
C GLY A 93 -4.75 0.53 24.77
N THR A 94 -5.29 0.00 23.67
CA THR A 94 -4.82 -1.25 23.04
C THR A 94 -3.88 -1.06 21.85
N LEU A 95 -3.44 0.18 21.58
CA LEU A 95 -2.62 0.55 20.42
C LEU A 95 -1.38 -0.32 20.23
N GLU A 96 -0.66 -0.62 21.31
CA GLU A 96 0.55 -1.44 21.26
C GLU A 96 0.28 -2.86 20.75
N ASN A 97 -0.91 -3.43 21.03
CA ASN A 97 -1.29 -4.73 20.50
C ASN A 97 -1.50 -4.69 18.98
N LYS A 98 -2.04 -3.59 18.44
CA LYS A 98 -2.17 -3.39 16.98
C LYS A 98 -0.82 -3.23 16.33
N PHE A 99 0.07 -2.42 16.89
CA PHE A 99 1.43 -2.29 16.36
C PHE A 99 2.20 -3.61 16.42
N LYS A 100 2.08 -4.39 17.50
CA LYS A 100 2.64 -5.75 17.56
C LYS A 100 2.12 -6.65 16.45
N ALA A 101 0.83 -6.58 16.11
CA ALA A 101 0.27 -7.35 15.01
C ALA A 101 0.82 -6.90 13.65
N ILE A 102 0.92 -5.59 13.41
CA ILE A 102 1.49 -5.01 12.18
C ILE A 102 2.97 -5.38 12.03
N ARG A 103 3.75 -5.36 13.10
CA ARG A 103 5.19 -5.74 13.05
C ARG A 103 5.42 -7.21 12.70
N LYS A 104 4.42 -8.08 12.91
CA LYS A 104 4.51 -9.51 12.60
C LYS A 104 4.26 -9.85 11.14
N VAL A 105 3.78 -8.90 10.32
CA VAL A 105 3.56 -9.14 8.88
C VAL A 105 4.78 -8.75 8.07
N ASP A 106 5.14 -9.60 7.11
CA ASP A 106 6.27 -9.40 6.20
C ASP A 106 5.95 -8.28 5.19
N LEU A 107 4.68 -8.20 4.77
CA LEU A 107 4.17 -7.19 3.86
C LEU A 107 2.88 -6.54 4.40
N LEU A 108 2.88 -5.21 4.49
CA LEU A 108 1.67 -4.44 4.76
C LEU A 108 1.27 -3.67 3.49
N ILE A 109 0.04 -3.89 3.02
CA ILE A 109 -0.54 -3.22 1.87
C ILE A 109 -1.55 -2.20 2.38
N ILE A 110 -1.27 -0.92 2.12
CA ILE A 110 -2.10 0.22 2.47
C ILE A 110 -2.72 0.74 1.17
N ASP A 111 -3.98 0.38 0.95
CA ASP A 111 -4.69 0.75 -0.27
C ASP A 111 -5.36 2.12 -0.13
N GLU A 112 -5.53 2.83 -1.24
CA GLU A 112 -6.35 4.06 -1.30
C GLU A 112 -5.85 5.20 -0.38
N LEU A 113 -4.53 5.36 -0.25
CA LEU A 113 -3.95 6.52 0.44
C LEU A 113 -4.22 7.79 -0.39
N GLY A 114 -4.95 8.74 0.18
CA GLY A 114 -5.31 10.01 -0.48
C GLY A 114 -6.80 10.26 -0.67
N HIS A 115 -7.66 9.31 -0.27
CA HIS A 115 -9.12 9.49 -0.25
C HIS A 115 -9.64 10.25 0.98
N PHE A 116 -8.80 10.47 1.99
CA PHE A 116 -9.13 11.23 3.20
C PHE A 116 -7.93 12.05 3.68
N GLN A 117 -8.21 13.11 4.44
CA GLN A 117 -7.19 13.93 5.09
C GLN A 117 -6.98 13.43 6.53
N MET A 118 -5.73 13.39 6.98
CA MET A 118 -5.39 13.04 8.35
C MET A 118 -5.39 14.27 9.26
N ASP A 119 -5.93 14.11 10.47
CA ASP A 119 -5.64 15.00 11.59
C ASP A 119 -4.25 14.71 12.18
N LYS A 120 -3.83 15.48 13.18
CA LYS A 120 -2.50 15.37 13.79
C LYS A 120 -2.29 14.00 14.45
N GLU A 121 -3.32 13.47 15.07
CA GLU A 121 -3.29 12.19 15.77
C GLU A 121 -3.13 11.03 14.79
N LYS A 122 -3.94 10.98 13.72
CA LYS A 122 -3.83 9.98 12.66
C LYS A 122 -2.50 10.11 11.92
N GLU A 123 -2.04 11.32 11.63
CA GLU A 123 -0.71 11.52 11.04
C GLU A 123 0.40 10.94 11.92
N SER A 124 0.38 11.23 13.23
CA SER A 124 1.34 10.69 14.18
C SER A 124 1.33 9.16 14.21
N LEU A 125 0.13 8.56 14.20
CA LEU A 125 -0.04 7.11 14.13
C LEU A 125 0.48 6.53 12.81
N PHE A 126 0.22 7.17 11.68
CA PHE A 126 0.73 6.74 10.37
C PHE A 126 2.25 6.84 10.32
N PHE A 127 2.82 7.93 10.81
CA PHE A 127 4.27 8.11 10.90
C PHE A 127 4.91 7.02 11.77
N GLN A 128 4.26 6.59 12.86
CA GLN A 128 4.73 5.45 13.66
C GLN A 128 4.73 4.14 12.87
N ILE A 129 3.74 3.88 12.01
CA ILE A 129 3.75 2.71 11.11
C ILE A 129 4.99 2.78 10.20
N ILE A 130 5.19 3.92 9.53
CA ILE A 130 6.31 4.11 8.60
C ILE A 130 7.64 3.89 9.33
N ARG A 131 7.84 4.49 10.51
CA ARG A 131 9.06 4.32 11.30
C ARG A 131 9.29 2.89 11.77
N GLN A 132 8.24 2.16 12.15
CA GLN A 132 8.38 0.78 12.63
C GLN A 132 8.70 -0.21 11.50
N ARG A 133 8.31 0.13 10.26
CA ARG A 133 8.52 -0.70 9.08
C ARG A 133 9.77 -0.33 8.29
N TYR A 134 10.22 0.92 8.37
CA TYR A 134 11.46 1.40 7.76
C TYR A 134 12.62 0.44 8.06
N GLU A 135 13.23 -0.10 7.00
CA GLU A 135 14.32 -1.11 7.00
C GLU A 135 14.01 -2.44 7.73
N LYS A 136 12.74 -2.67 8.12
CA LYS A 136 12.32 -3.84 8.92
C LYS A 136 11.25 -4.68 8.24
N GLY A 137 10.39 -4.06 7.45
CA GLY A 137 9.35 -4.75 6.70
C GLY A 137 8.79 -3.90 5.56
N SER A 138 8.41 -4.54 4.47
CA SER A 138 8.00 -3.83 3.26
C SER A 138 6.57 -3.31 3.32
N LEU A 139 6.34 -2.26 2.55
CA LEU A 139 5.03 -1.66 2.29
C LEU A 139 4.69 -1.75 0.81
N ILE A 140 3.42 -2.00 0.49
CA ILE A 140 2.82 -1.55 -0.77
C ILE A 140 1.84 -0.45 -0.43
N ILE A 141 1.95 0.71 -1.08
CA ILE A 141 0.98 1.80 -0.95
C ILE A 141 0.37 2.08 -2.32
N THR A 142 -0.95 2.22 -2.37
CA THR A 142 -1.61 2.74 -3.58
C THR A 142 -2.16 4.14 -3.32
N THR A 143 -2.03 5.01 -4.30
CA THR A 143 -2.52 6.39 -4.19
C THR A 143 -2.90 6.96 -5.55
N ASN A 144 -3.90 7.84 -5.58
CA ASN A 144 -4.22 8.68 -6.72
C ASN A 144 -3.63 10.10 -6.60
N ILE A 145 -2.91 10.40 -5.51
CA ILE A 145 -2.35 11.72 -5.23
C ILE A 145 -0.86 11.71 -5.58
N PRO A 146 -0.41 12.58 -6.52
CA PRO A 146 1.01 12.82 -6.81
C PRO A 146 1.82 13.01 -5.53
N LEU A 147 3.02 12.42 -5.43
CA LEU A 147 3.86 12.50 -4.22
C LEU A 147 4.11 13.94 -3.76
N GLY A 148 4.31 14.87 -4.71
CA GLY A 148 4.50 16.30 -4.42
C GLY A 148 3.29 17.00 -3.79
N ASN A 149 2.11 16.36 -3.78
CA ASN A 149 0.85 16.87 -3.25
C ASN A 149 0.40 16.13 -1.98
N TRP A 150 1.30 15.41 -1.31
CA TRP A 150 0.98 14.67 -0.07
C TRP A 150 0.69 15.59 1.12
N ASP A 151 1.01 16.88 1.02
CA ASP A 151 0.53 17.93 1.94
C ASP A 151 -1.00 18.09 1.94
N LYS A 152 -1.71 17.52 0.95
CA LYS A 152 -3.18 17.42 0.96
C LYS A 152 -3.70 16.25 1.81
N ILE A 153 -2.83 15.29 2.13
CA ILE A 153 -3.17 14.10 2.91
C ILE A 153 -2.78 14.31 4.37
N PHE A 154 -1.60 14.90 4.59
CA PHE A 154 -1.02 15.16 5.90
C PHE A 154 -1.24 16.61 6.33
N THR A 155 -1.07 16.90 7.62
CA THR A 155 -1.38 18.20 8.23
C THR A 155 -0.44 19.32 7.80
N SER A 156 0.71 19.00 7.22
CA SER A 156 1.65 19.99 6.71
C SER A 156 2.62 19.41 5.67
N LYS A 157 3.23 20.31 4.88
CA LYS A 157 4.32 19.96 3.97
C LYS A 157 5.51 19.33 4.68
N LEU A 158 5.84 19.77 5.90
CA LEU A 158 6.93 19.22 6.69
C LEU A 158 6.66 17.75 7.08
N ALA A 159 5.45 17.45 7.54
CA ALA A 159 5.03 16.10 7.87
C ALA A 159 5.04 15.18 6.64
N ALA A 160 4.47 15.65 5.53
CA ALA A 160 4.49 14.93 4.26
C ALA A 160 5.93 14.60 3.81
N THR A 161 6.84 15.58 3.89
CA THR A 161 8.26 15.39 3.56
C THR A 161 8.91 14.34 4.45
N ALA A 162 8.69 14.38 5.76
CA ALA A 162 9.29 13.42 6.70
C ALA A 162 8.80 11.97 6.48
N ILE A 163 7.55 11.81 6.05
CA ILE A 163 6.98 10.51 5.67
C ILE A 163 7.57 10.02 4.35
N LEU A 164 7.59 10.89 3.34
CA LEU A 164 8.10 10.57 2.01
C LEU A 164 9.58 10.20 2.04
N ASP A 165 10.40 10.92 2.81
CA ASP A 165 11.83 10.63 3.00
C ASP A 165 12.08 9.16 3.36
N ARG A 166 11.33 8.64 4.35
CA ARG A 166 11.43 7.25 4.79
C ARG A 166 10.83 6.25 3.82
N LEU A 167 9.72 6.60 3.19
CA LEU A 167 9.06 5.73 2.22
C LEU A 167 9.91 5.55 0.96
N MET A 168 10.54 6.63 0.50
CA MET A 168 11.21 6.72 -0.80
C MET A 168 12.67 6.30 -0.77
N HIS A 169 13.31 6.22 0.40
CA HIS A 169 14.72 5.83 0.51
C HIS A 169 15.02 4.47 -0.16
N HIS A 170 14.16 3.48 0.06
CA HIS A 170 14.21 2.18 -0.60
C HIS A 170 12.83 1.87 -1.20
N CYS A 171 12.57 2.34 -2.42
CA CYS A 171 11.23 2.28 -3.01
C CYS A 171 11.20 2.02 -4.51
N HIS A 172 10.28 1.14 -4.90
CA HIS A 172 9.83 0.96 -6.27
C HIS A 172 8.62 1.84 -6.54
N LEU A 173 8.84 3.02 -7.11
CA LEU A 173 7.74 3.85 -7.61
C LEU A 173 7.26 3.31 -8.97
N ILE A 174 5.97 3.00 -9.08
CA ILE A 174 5.28 2.58 -10.31
C ILE A 174 4.20 3.60 -10.61
N SER A 175 4.40 4.38 -11.67
CA SER A 175 3.37 5.27 -12.20
C SER A 175 2.55 4.54 -13.25
N ILE A 176 1.23 4.64 -13.13
CA ILE A 176 0.28 4.08 -14.10
C ILE A 176 -0.60 5.22 -14.59
N THR A 177 -0.67 5.41 -15.91
CA THR A 177 -1.59 6.36 -16.53
C THR A 177 -2.51 5.63 -17.51
N GLY A 178 -3.70 6.18 -17.72
CA GLY A 178 -4.70 5.61 -18.61
C GLY A 178 -6.12 5.84 -18.12
N ASP A 179 -7.08 5.38 -18.92
CA ASP A 179 -8.50 5.39 -18.58
C ASP A 179 -8.83 4.47 -17.39
N SER A 180 -10.02 4.65 -16.82
CA SER A 180 -10.53 3.76 -15.77
C SER A 180 -11.07 2.45 -16.35
N TYR A 181 -10.53 1.31 -15.89
CA TYR A 181 -11.10 -0.04 -16.16
C TYR A 181 -12.57 -0.15 -15.75
N ARG A 182 -12.97 0.54 -14.68
CA ARG A 182 -14.34 0.47 -14.13
C ARG A 182 -15.38 1.06 -15.09
N VAL A 183 -14.97 1.96 -15.98
CA VAL A 183 -15.88 2.63 -16.93
C VAL A 183 -15.97 1.86 -18.25
N LYS A 184 -14.87 1.22 -18.70
CA LYS A 184 -14.87 0.42 -19.94
C LYS A 184 -15.57 -0.94 -19.79
N GLY A 185 -15.65 -1.51 -18.58
CA GLY A 185 -16.39 -2.76 -18.31
C GLY A 185 -17.92 -2.66 -18.42
N ASN A 186 -18.48 -1.48 -18.69
CA ASN A 186 -19.91 -1.24 -18.94
C ASN A 186 -20.23 -1.00 -20.43
N LYS A 187 -19.42 -1.53 -21.35
CA LYS A 187 -19.72 -1.56 -22.79
C LYS A 187 -19.87 -2.99 -23.27
#